data_AF-A0A953B398-F1
#
_entry.id   AF-A0A953B398-F1
#
_cell.length_a   1.000
_cell.length_b   1.000
_cell.length_c   1.000
_cell.angle_alpha   90.00
_cell.angle_beta   90.00
_cell.angle_gamma   90.00
#
_symmetry.space_group_name_H-M   'P 1'
#
loop_
_entity.id
_entity.type
_entity.pdbx_description
1 polymer ?
#
loop_
_entity_poly.entity_id
_entity_poly.type
_entity_poly.pdbx_seq_one_letter_code
_entity_poly.pdbx_strand_id
1 'polypeptide(L)' 'MPDETERLRIERLALAPGAAPHDDAVHAGEIVGLAGLDGHGQEDFLEILAGLRPPQAGRVLVARPDGRFAPV' A
#
# COMPACT_ATOMS: atom_id res chain seq x y z
N MET A 1 -13.79 -7.37 -14.98
CA MET A 1 -12.88 -6.26 -15.31
C MET A 1 -12.31 -5.76 -14.01
N PRO A 2 -11.00 -5.49 -13.88
CA PRO A 2 -10.50 -4.78 -12.71
C PRO A 2 -11.25 -3.45 -12.57
N ASP A 3 -11.44 -3.01 -11.34
CA ASP A 3 -12.10 -1.74 -11.06
C ASP A 3 -11.26 -0.60 -11.66
N GLU A 4 -11.80 0.11 -12.66
CA GLU A 4 -11.12 1.23 -13.32
C GLU A 4 -10.86 2.41 -12.37
N THR A 5 -11.49 2.39 -11.19
CA THR A 5 -11.30 3.40 -10.16
C THR A 5 -10.17 3.06 -9.20
N GLU A 6 -9.62 1.84 -9.20
CA GLU A 6 -8.49 1.50 -8.33
C GLU A 6 -7.26 2.39 -8.66
N ARG A 7 -6.63 2.96 -7.63
CA ARG A 7 -5.48 3.87 -7.77
C ARG A 7 -4.25 3.43 -7.00
N LEU A 8 -4.43 2.78 -5.86
CA LEU A 8 -3.35 2.21 -5.06
C LEU A 8 -3.65 0.73 -4.84
N ARG A 9 -2.64 -0.12 -4.99
CA ARG A 9 -2.71 -1.53 -4.66
C ARG A 9 -1.58 -1.92 -3.73
N ILE A 10 -1.92 -2.66 -2.69
CA ILE A 10 -1.02 -3.24 -1.72
C ILE A 10 -1.09 -4.76 -1.93
N GLU A 11 0.04 -5.36 -2.30
CA GLU A 11 0.11 -6.79 -2.59
C GLU A 11 1.11 -7.44 -1.63
N ARG A 12 0.58 -8.28 -0.73
CA ARG A 12 1.34 -9.12 0.20
C ARG A 12 2.34 -8.34 1.05
N LEU A 13 1.98 -7.11 1.43
CA LEU A 13 2.89 -6.18 2.09
C LEU A 13 3.20 -6.64 3.51
N ALA A 14 4.49 -6.75 3.83
CA ALA A 14 4.96 -7.00 5.19
C ALA A 14 5.99 -5.95 5.59
N LEU A 15 5.86 -5.45 6.82
CA LEU A 15 6.73 -4.38 7.35
C LEU A 15 7.93 -4.92 8.11
N ALA A 16 7.80 -6.11 8.71
CA ALA A 16 8.82 -6.71 9.55
C ALA A 16 8.87 -8.24 9.35
N PRO A 17 10.01 -8.89 9.70
CA PRO A 17 10.10 -10.34 9.71
C PRO A 17 9.00 -10.97 10.58
N GLY A 18 8.27 -11.93 10.02
CA GLY A 18 7.18 -12.62 10.73
C GLY A 18 5.86 -11.84 10.83
N ALA A 19 5.80 -10.61 10.33
CA ALA A 19 4.54 -9.87 10.22
C ALA A 19 3.59 -10.57 9.23
N ALA A 20 2.29 -10.55 9.54
CA ALA A 20 1.28 -11.03 8.61
C ALA A 20 1.26 -10.13 7.36
N PRO A 21 1.18 -10.72 6.16
CA PRO A 21 1.08 -9.95 4.92
C PRO A 21 -0.29 -9.28 4.84
N HIS A 22 -0.32 -8.10 4.24
CA HIS A 22 -1.52 -7.31 4.03
C HIS A 22 -1.77 -7.09 2.54
N ASP A 23 -3.02 -7.25 2.13
CA ASP A 23 -3.50 -7.06 0.76
C ASP A 23 -4.67 -6.08 0.82
N ASP A 24 -4.58 -4.97 0.09
CA ASP A 24 -5.61 -3.94 0.08
C ASP A 24 -5.57 -3.10 -1.20
N ALA A 25 -6.65 -2.38 -1.48
CA ALA A 25 -6.77 -1.52 -2.64
C ALA A 25 -7.52 -0.24 -2.27
N VAL A 26 -7.08 0.89 -2.84
CA VAL A 26 -7.73 2.20 -2.63
C VAL A 26 -8.20 2.76 -3.96
N HIS A 27 -9.45 3.20 -3.99
CA HIS A 27 -10.11 3.71 -5.17
C HIS A 27 -9.99 5.24 -5.28
N ALA A 28 -10.21 5.77 -6.48
CA ALA A 28 -10.19 7.20 -6.74
C ALA A 28 -11.21 7.94 -5.87
N GLY A 29 -10.74 8.87 -5.03
CA GLY A 29 -11.58 9.66 -4.13
C GLY A 29 -11.89 9.01 -2.79
N GLU A 30 -11.43 7.78 -2.56
CA GLU A 30 -11.55 7.11 -1.26
C GLU A 30 -10.58 7.71 -0.23
N ILE A 31 -11.06 7.89 1.00
CA ILE A 31 -10.25 8.35 2.13
C ILE A 31 -10.15 7.20 3.13
N VAL A 32 -8.96 6.64 3.28
CA VAL A 32 -8.68 5.53 4.21
C VAL A 32 -8.04 6.07 5.48
N GLY A 33 -8.60 5.70 6.63
CA GLY A 33 -8.01 5.98 7.95
C GLY A 33 -7.14 4.80 8.42
N LEU A 34 -5.88 5.06 8.73
CA LEU A 34 -5.00 4.09 9.39
C LEU A 34 -5.02 4.31 10.90
N ALA A 35 -5.36 3.28 11.67
CA ALA A 35 -5.44 3.32 13.13
C ALA A 35 -4.55 2.26 13.78
N GLY A 36 -4.00 2.58 14.95
CA GLY A 36 -3.18 1.67 15.76
C GLY A 36 -2.59 2.40 16.97
N LEU A 37 -1.90 1.67 17.84
CA LEU A 37 -1.18 2.25 18.98
C LEU A 37 0.25 2.64 18.57
N ASP A 38 0.90 3.49 19.36
CA ASP A 38 2.31 3.84 19.14
C ASP A 38 3.18 2.58 19.09
N GLY A 39 4.04 2.51 18.07
CA GLY A 39 4.90 1.35 17.81
C GLY A 39 4.27 0.24 16.96
N HIS A 40 3.05 0.40 16.44
CA HIS A 40 2.42 -0.57 15.53
C HIS A 40 2.85 -0.41 14.06
N GLY A 41 3.79 0.49 13.75
CA GLY A 41 4.39 0.62 12.42
C GLY A 41 3.56 1.46 11.43
N GLN A 42 2.67 2.32 11.88
CA GLN A 42 1.85 3.19 11.02
C GLN A 42 2.72 4.16 10.21
N GLU A 43 3.74 4.74 10.83
CA GLU A 43 4.72 5.60 10.16
C GLU A 43 5.44 4.83 9.06
N ASP A 44 6.02 3.67 9.40
CA ASP A 44 6.69 2.78 8.45
C ASP A 44 5.77 2.37 7.28
N PHE A 45 4.49 2.08 7.57
CA PHE A 45 3.50 1.76 6.54
C PHE A 45 3.32 2.91 5.56
N LEU A 46 3.13 4.13 6.07
CA LEU A 46 2.94 5.33 5.26
C LEU A 46 4.19 5.69 4.45
N GLU A 47 5.39 5.55 5.02
CA GLU A 47 6.65 5.72 4.30
C GLU A 47 6.78 4.74 3.13
N ILE A 48 6.39 3.47 3.34
CA ILE A 48 6.39 2.45 2.29
C ILE A 48 5.35 2.78 1.21
N LEU A 49 4.13 3.19 1.58
CA LEU A 49 3.11 3.61 0.61
C LEU A 49 3.58 4.81 -0.23
N ALA A 50 4.35 5.71 0.36
CA ALA A 50 4.92 6.87 -0.32
C ALA A 50 6.19 6.58 -1.14
N GLY A 51 6.69 5.34 -1.13
CA GLY A 51 7.93 4.96 -1.80
C GLY A 51 9.21 5.48 -1.13
N LEU A 52 9.12 5.95 0.12
CA LEU A 52 10.24 6.50 0.88
C LEU A 52 11.06 5.40 1.58
N ARG A 53 10.45 4.23 1.80
CA ARG A 53 11.06 3.06 2.43
C ARG A 53 10.72 1.79 1.64
N PRO A 54 11.66 0.85 1.42
CA PRO A 54 11.33 -0.44 0.86
C PRO A 54 10.57 -1.32 1.88
N PRO A 55 9.57 -2.10 1.46
CA PRO A 55 8.96 -3.08 2.34
C PRO A 55 9.88 -4.27 2.62
N GLN A 56 9.63 -4.98 3.72
CA GLN A 56 10.33 -6.24 3.99
C GLN A 56 9.96 -7.33 2.97
N ALA A 57 8.68 -7.36 2.55
CA ALA A 57 8.19 -8.21 1.47
C ALA A 57 6.93 -7.61 0.83
N GLY A 58 6.59 -8.10 -0.36
CA GLY A 58 5.45 -7.59 -1.13
C GLY A 58 5.78 -6.33 -1.90
N ARG A 59 4.75 -5.61 -2.33
CA ARG A 59 4.89 -4.36 -3.09
C ARG A 59 3.67 -3.47 -2.99
N VAL A 60 3.90 -2.18 -3.23
CA VAL A 60 2.84 -1.18 -3.40
C VAL A 60 2.89 -0.71 -4.85
N LEU A 61 1.74 -0.63 -5.48
CA LEU A 61 1.59 -0.24 -6.88
C LEU A 61 0.64 0.96 -6.97
N VAL A 62 0.97 1.91 -7.83
CA VAL A 62 0.13 3.07 -8.15
C VAL A 62 -0.27 3.05 -9.61
N ALA A 63 -1.55 3.31 -9.87
CA ALA A 63 -2.08 3.47 -11.21
C ALA A 63 -1.47 4.71 -11.88
N ARG A 64 -0.96 4.53 -13.09
CA ARG A 64 -0.46 5.59 -13.97
C ARG A 64 -1.61 6.16 -14.79
N PRO A 65 -1.44 7.34 -15.42
CA PRO A 65 -2.47 7.94 -16.26
C PRO A 65 -2.94 7.05 -17.44
N ASP A 66 -2.13 6.09 -17.85
CA ASP A 66 -2.44 5.11 -18.89
C ASP A 66 -3.18 3.86 -18.37
N GLY A 67 -3.57 3.85 -17.10
CA GLY A 67 -4.29 2.75 -16.44
C GLY A 67 -3.39 1.58 -16.00
N ARG A 68 -2.08 1.62 -16.27
CA ARG A 68 -1.16 0.57 -15.80
C ARG A 68 -0.73 0.83 -14.37
N PHE A 69 -0.54 -0.25 -13.62
CA PHE A 69 0.07 -0.19 -12.29
C PHE A 69 1.59 -0.28 -12.40
N ALA A 70 2.28 0.55 -11.63
CA ALA A 70 3.72 0.44 -11.46
C ALA A 70 4.08 0.58 -9.98
N PRO A 71 5.23 0.04 -9.54
CA PRO A 71 5.72 0.27 -8.18
C PRO A 71 5.80 1.75 -7.85
N VAL A 72 5.54 2.06 -6.57
CA VAL A 72 5.87 3.35 -5.96
C VAL A 72 7.37 3.58 -5.96
#